data_AF-A0AAN6THL2-F1
#
_entry.id   AF-A0AAN6THL2-F1
#
_cell.length_a   1.000
_cell.length_b   1.000
_cell.length_c   1.000
_cell.angle_alpha   90.00
_cell.angle_beta   90.00
_cell.angle_gamma   90.00
#
_symmetry.space_group_name_H-M   'P 1'
#
loop_
_entity.id
_entity.type
_entity.pdbx_description
1 polymer ?
#
loop_
_entity_poly.entity_id
_entity_poly.type
_entity_poly.pdbx_seq_one_letter_code
_entity_poly.pdbx_strand_id
1 'polypeptide(L)'
;MVLWAVVFLSLVCYIVSRLLFFKQLFFAHAGIAITQEQVAAAYNATDRTRIQYIPKIVHQVFHNWRDPGNDTLPSDWVAVRQNCIDINPDFEFKLWTEKTSRDFIEAEYPWFLSTYDGYRYKVQRVDAVRYFLLLHYGGIYMDLDNGCKADLTPTLYYPVWITDGGRGALSNNILAARPNHPFWSRLTLSLIRYNWNWVFPYITISYASGQWFETAIWEEYHALLPKPDANSAHEHRLYRMMMDDRPTADPWVFFTQERGGTWVNWDNRMFLFIGDHLFLFLVTIFGSIGLVFWLSTRLLRRYRNGYTRLKSVNP
;
A
#
# COMPACT_ATOMS: atom_id res chain seq x y z
N MET A 1 2.22 27.53 33.57
CA MET A 1 2.92 26.21 33.56
C MET A 1 1.99 25.06 33.21
N VAL A 2 0.81 24.94 33.83
CA VAL A 2 -0.13 23.83 33.58
C VAL A 2 -0.60 23.74 32.12
N LEU A 3 -0.97 24.87 31.47
CA LEU A 3 -1.39 24.86 30.06
C LEU A 3 -0.29 24.35 29.11
N TRP A 4 0.95 24.80 29.29
CA TRP A 4 2.09 24.36 28.50
C TRP A 4 2.44 22.88 28.73
N ALA A 5 2.28 22.39 29.96
CA ALA A 5 2.43 20.98 30.27
C ALA A 5 1.34 20.12 29.61
N VAL A 6 0.08 20.58 29.59
CA VAL A 6 -1.03 19.90 28.89
C VAL A 6 -0.80 19.88 27.39
N VAL A 7 -0.46 21.03 26.77
CA VAL A 7 -0.16 21.10 25.33
C VAL A 7 1.00 20.17 24.96
N PHE A 8 2.08 20.17 25.75
CA PHE A 8 3.21 19.29 25.54
C PHE A 8 2.82 17.81 25.66
N LEU A 9 2.07 17.44 26.71
CA LEU A 9 1.62 16.06 26.90
C LEU A 9 0.70 15.61 25.77
N SER A 10 -0.25 16.45 25.34
CA SER A 10 -1.14 16.16 24.21
C SER A 10 -0.37 15.98 22.91
N LEU A 11 0.65 16.82 22.65
CA LEU A 11 1.53 16.69 21.49
C LEU A 11 2.34 15.39 21.54
N VAL A 12 2.90 15.04 22.71
CA VAL A 12 3.63 13.78 22.89
C VAL A 12 2.70 12.59 22.68
N CYS A 13 1.51 12.59 23.29
CA CYS A 13 0.51 11.53 23.08
C CYS A 13 0.11 11.42 21.61
N TYR A 14 -0.08 12.54 20.91
CA TYR A 14 -0.37 12.56 19.48
C TYR A 14 0.79 11.95 18.68
N ILE A 15 2.04 12.38 18.90
CA ILE A 15 3.22 11.85 18.21
C ILE A 15 3.37 10.36 18.47
N VAL A 16 3.28 9.92 19.73
CA VAL A 16 3.36 8.50 20.10
C VAL A 16 2.26 7.69 19.42
N SER A 17 1.02 8.20 19.41
CA SER A 17 -0.10 7.56 18.70
C SER A 17 0.18 7.44 17.20
N ARG A 18 0.69 8.49 16.55
CA ARG A 18 1.07 8.45 15.13
C ARG A 18 2.20 7.48 14.84
N LEU A 19 3.19 7.38 15.73
CA LEU A 19 4.29 6.42 15.60
C LEU A 19 3.82 4.98 15.78
N LEU A 20 2.91 4.71 16.72
CA LEU A 20 2.31 3.39 16.91
C LEU A 20 1.48 2.98 15.69
N PHE A 21 0.69 3.90 15.13
CA PHE A 21 -0.05 3.65 13.89
C PHE A 21 0.89 3.42 12.70
N PHE A 22 1.94 4.23 12.55
CA PHE A 22 2.96 4.03 11.52
C PHE A 22 3.63 2.66 11.65
N LYS A 23 3.94 2.24 12.89
CA LYS A 23 4.49 0.92 13.17
C LYS A 23 3.56 -0.17 12.64
N GLN A 24 2.25 -0.10 12.90
CA GLN A 24 1.29 -1.13 12.47
C GLN A 24 1.32 -1.42 10.96
N LEU A 25 1.78 -0.48 10.13
CA LEU A 25 1.95 -0.69 8.69
C LEU A 25 3.03 -1.71 8.31
N PHE A 26 3.90 -2.13 9.23
CA PHE A 26 5.07 -2.97 8.91
C PHE A 26 5.16 -4.29 9.70
N PHE A 27 4.14 -4.60 10.51
CA PHE A 27 4.10 -5.81 11.34
C PHE A 27 2.86 -6.63 11.02
N ALA A 28 2.44 -7.51 11.94
CA ALA A 28 1.30 -8.40 11.72
C ALA A 28 0.04 -7.62 11.36
N HIS A 29 -0.59 -8.03 10.25
CA HIS A 29 -1.80 -7.43 9.73
C HIS A 29 -3.05 -8.20 10.13
N ALA A 30 -4.16 -7.48 10.27
CA ALA A 30 -5.47 -8.06 10.47
C ALA A 30 -5.92 -8.93 9.27
N GLY A 31 -6.98 -9.69 9.44
CA GLY A 31 -7.50 -10.61 8.41
C GLY A 31 -6.89 -12.01 8.47
N ILE A 32 -7.48 -12.92 7.70
CA ILE A 32 -7.13 -14.35 7.71
C ILE A 32 -6.00 -14.60 6.72
N ALA A 33 -4.80 -14.91 7.22
CA ALA A 33 -3.70 -15.35 6.37
C ALA A 33 -4.00 -16.73 5.79
N ILE A 34 -3.87 -16.87 4.46
CA ILE A 34 -4.07 -18.12 3.72
C ILE A 34 -2.94 -18.32 2.72
N THR A 35 -2.41 -19.53 2.65
CA THR A 35 -1.38 -19.88 1.67
C THR A 35 -2.04 -20.26 0.35
N GLN A 36 -1.31 -20.13 -0.76
CA GLN A 36 -1.85 -20.50 -2.06
C GLN A 36 -2.10 -22.01 -2.16
N GLU A 37 -1.28 -22.83 -1.50
CA GLU A 37 -1.52 -24.28 -1.38
C GLU A 37 -2.80 -24.60 -0.61
N GLN A 38 -3.08 -23.88 0.50
CA GLN A 38 -4.34 -24.04 1.23
C GLN A 38 -5.54 -23.69 0.37
N VAL A 39 -5.43 -22.63 -0.45
CA VAL A 39 -6.48 -22.24 -1.40
C VAL A 39 -6.72 -23.35 -2.43
N ALA A 40 -5.66 -23.89 -3.04
CA ALA A 40 -5.74 -24.98 -4.01
C ALA A 40 -6.31 -26.27 -3.39
N ALA A 41 -5.81 -26.66 -2.22
CA ALA A 41 -6.28 -27.84 -1.49
C ALA A 41 -7.76 -27.70 -1.09
N ALA A 42 -8.16 -26.52 -0.60
CA ALA A 42 -9.54 -26.24 -0.23
C ALA A 42 -10.47 -26.32 -1.45
N TYR A 43 -10.04 -25.86 -2.63
CA TYR A 43 -10.82 -26.00 -3.86
C TYR A 43 -11.01 -27.46 -4.27
N ASN A 44 -9.94 -28.25 -4.25
CA ASN A 44 -9.98 -29.67 -4.62
C ASN A 44 -10.78 -30.55 -3.64
N ALA A 45 -10.82 -30.17 -2.35
CA ALA A 45 -11.49 -30.92 -1.31
C ALA A 45 -13.02 -30.70 -1.26
N THR A 46 -13.58 -29.73 -2.00
CA THR A 46 -14.99 -29.37 -1.85
C THR A 46 -15.82 -29.81 -3.05
N ASP A 47 -16.89 -30.57 -2.81
CA ASP A 47 -17.87 -30.94 -3.83
C ASP A 47 -18.81 -29.76 -4.16
N ARG A 48 -18.53 -29.08 -5.28
CA ARG A 48 -19.41 -28.30 -6.19
C ARG A 48 -20.44 -27.30 -5.65
N THR A 49 -20.51 -27.03 -4.35
CA THR A 49 -21.55 -26.19 -3.70
C THR A 49 -21.03 -24.85 -3.18
N ARG A 50 -19.78 -24.47 -3.51
CA ARG A 50 -19.23 -23.18 -3.07
C ARG A 50 -19.85 -22.02 -3.85
N ILE A 51 -20.27 -20.99 -3.12
CA ILE A 51 -20.67 -19.71 -3.68
C ILE A 51 -19.42 -19.04 -4.24
N GLN A 52 -19.40 -18.76 -5.55
CA GLN A 52 -18.41 -17.90 -6.18
C GLN A 52 -18.74 -16.45 -5.83
N TYR A 53 -17.80 -15.74 -5.18
CA TYR A 53 -18.00 -14.33 -4.81
C TYR A 53 -17.38 -13.37 -5.82
N ILE A 54 -16.21 -13.72 -6.34
CA ILE A 54 -15.43 -12.87 -7.25
C ILE A 54 -15.81 -13.20 -8.70
N PRO A 55 -16.22 -12.22 -9.52
CA PRO A 55 -16.41 -12.41 -10.96
C PRO A 55 -15.12 -12.83 -11.69
N LYS A 56 -15.25 -13.59 -12.78
CA LYS A 56 -14.11 -14.00 -13.63
C LYS A 56 -13.63 -12.87 -14.54
N ILE A 57 -13.18 -11.78 -13.93
CA ILE A 57 -12.66 -10.60 -14.62
C ILE A 57 -11.27 -10.30 -14.05
N VAL A 58 -10.28 -10.17 -14.92
CA VAL A 58 -8.95 -9.68 -14.58
C VAL A 58 -8.78 -8.26 -15.10
N HIS A 59 -8.49 -7.33 -14.21
CA HIS A 59 -8.21 -5.93 -14.51
C HIS A 59 -6.72 -5.68 -14.47
N GLN A 60 -6.18 -5.11 -15.55
CA GLN A 60 -4.78 -4.68 -15.62
C GLN A 60 -4.74 -3.24 -16.10
N VAL A 61 -3.87 -2.41 -15.53
CA VAL A 61 -3.80 -0.98 -15.87
C VAL A 61 -2.45 -0.69 -16.52
N PHE A 62 -2.50 -0.13 -17.73
CA PHE A 62 -1.32 0.37 -18.44
C PHE A 62 -1.49 1.84 -18.75
N HIS A 63 -0.74 2.69 -18.05
CA HIS A 63 -0.65 4.09 -18.44
C HIS A 63 0.75 4.36 -18.98
N ASN A 64 0.86 4.60 -20.29
CA ASN A 64 2.14 4.93 -20.90
C ASN A 64 2.48 6.42 -20.71
N TRP A 65 3.21 6.71 -19.64
CA TRP A 65 3.60 8.11 -19.36
C TRP A 65 4.83 8.57 -20.12
N ARG A 66 5.57 7.65 -20.73
CA ARG A 66 6.76 7.97 -21.54
C ARG A 66 6.36 8.43 -22.93
N ASP A 67 5.30 7.83 -23.47
CA ASP A 67 4.75 8.14 -24.78
C ASP A 67 3.21 8.21 -24.70
N PRO A 68 2.63 9.35 -24.26
CA PRO A 68 1.20 9.49 -24.06
C PRO A 68 0.39 9.24 -25.34
N GLY A 69 -0.65 8.42 -25.25
CA GLY A 69 -1.48 8.00 -26.39
C GLY A 69 -0.97 6.75 -27.11
N ASN A 70 0.22 6.25 -26.77
CA ASN A 70 0.70 4.97 -27.21
C ASN A 70 0.38 3.88 -26.17
N ASP A 71 -0.71 3.17 -26.40
CA ASP A 71 -1.17 2.10 -25.51
C ASP A 71 -0.52 0.73 -25.82
N THR A 72 0.55 0.71 -26.60
CA THR A 72 1.29 -0.52 -26.92
C THR A 72 2.08 -1.01 -25.71
N LEU A 73 1.77 -2.21 -25.24
CA LEU A 73 2.49 -2.84 -24.15
C LEU A 73 3.92 -3.25 -24.57
N PRO A 74 4.91 -3.13 -23.67
CA PRO A 74 6.20 -3.78 -23.82
C PRO A 74 6.07 -5.29 -24.08
N SER A 75 6.94 -5.86 -24.91
CA SER A 75 6.85 -7.25 -25.36
C SER A 75 6.93 -8.28 -24.23
N ASP A 76 7.72 -7.99 -23.20
CA ASP A 76 7.79 -8.79 -21.98
C ASP A 76 6.45 -8.81 -21.26
N TRP A 77 5.78 -7.67 -21.07
CA TRP A 77 4.45 -7.62 -20.45
C TRP A 77 3.36 -8.24 -21.32
N VAL A 78 3.47 -8.15 -22.65
CA VAL A 78 2.59 -8.88 -23.56
C VAL A 78 2.71 -10.38 -23.31
N ALA A 79 3.92 -10.91 -23.20
CA ALA A 79 4.14 -12.33 -22.95
C ALA A 79 3.57 -12.77 -21.58
N VAL A 80 3.79 -11.98 -20.53
CA VAL A 80 3.26 -12.23 -19.18
C VAL A 80 1.74 -12.25 -19.17
N ARG A 81 1.13 -11.22 -19.77
CA ARG A 81 -0.32 -11.11 -19.89
C ARG A 81 -0.91 -12.27 -20.70
N GLN A 82 -0.29 -12.61 -21.83
CA GLN A 82 -0.77 -13.69 -22.69
C GLN A 82 -0.72 -15.04 -21.97
N ASN A 83 0.35 -15.30 -21.21
CA ASN A 83 0.46 -16.51 -20.39
C ASN A 83 -0.72 -16.63 -19.40
N CYS A 84 -1.12 -15.55 -18.72
CA CYS A 84 -2.31 -15.58 -17.86
C CYS A 84 -3.61 -15.86 -18.62
N ILE A 85 -3.78 -15.29 -19.81
CA ILE A 85 -4.96 -15.52 -20.66
C ILE A 85 -5.05 -16.99 -21.08
N ASP A 86 -3.93 -17.57 -21.50
CA ASP A 86 -3.87 -18.95 -21.96
C ASP A 86 -4.21 -19.94 -20.83
N ILE A 87 -3.81 -19.63 -19.59
CA ILE A 87 -4.11 -20.44 -18.41
C ILE A 87 -5.55 -20.26 -17.92
N ASN A 88 -6.16 -19.10 -18.16
CA ASN A 88 -7.49 -18.73 -17.65
C ASN A 88 -8.45 -18.35 -18.81
N PRO A 89 -8.73 -19.25 -19.75
CA PRO A 89 -9.44 -18.93 -21.00
C PRO A 89 -10.91 -18.51 -20.79
N ASP A 90 -11.48 -18.79 -19.62
CA ASP A 90 -12.84 -18.45 -19.24
C ASP A 90 -12.94 -17.14 -18.44
N PHE A 91 -11.83 -16.44 -18.23
CA PHE A 91 -11.79 -15.11 -17.62
C PHE A 91 -11.82 -14.00 -18.68
N GLU A 92 -12.52 -12.91 -18.38
CA GLU A 92 -12.43 -11.68 -19.16
C GLU A 92 -11.20 -10.87 -18.72
N PHE A 93 -10.28 -10.57 -19.64
CA PHE A 93 -9.10 -9.73 -19.35
C PHE A 93 -9.26 -8.31 -19.89
N LYS A 94 -9.41 -7.34 -18.99
CA LYS A 94 -9.54 -5.91 -19.32
C LYS A 94 -8.22 -5.18 -19.14
N LEU A 95 -7.75 -4.52 -20.20
CA LEU A 95 -6.63 -3.59 -20.15
C LEU A 95 -7.14 -2.14 -20.09
N TRP A 96 -6.81 -1.44 -19.01
CA TRP A 96 -7.21 -0.07 -18.75
C TRP A 96 -6.07 0.90 -19.09
N THR A 97 -6.29 1.70 -20.12
CA THR A 97 -5.38 2.75 -20.58
C THR A 97 -5.56 4.04 -19.78
N GLU A 98 -4.69 5.03 -19.96
CA GLU A 98 -4.84 6.34 -19.30
C GLU A 98 -6.22 6.97 -19.61
N LYS A 99 -6.60 6.95 -20.89
CA LYS A 99 -7.89 7.47 -21.35
C LYS A 99 -9.07 6.69 -20.77
N THR A 100 -9.09 5.37 -20.93
CA THR A 100 -10.22 4.54 -20.48
C THR A 100 -10.35 4.51 -18.96
N SER A 101 -9.24 4.62 -18.23
CA SER A 101 -9.25 4.78 -16.76
C SER A 101 -9.90 6.10 -16.35
N ARG A 102 -9.53 7.22 -16.99
CA ARG A 102 -10.10 8.53 -16.69
C ARG A 102 -11.58 8.59 -17.07
N ASP A 103 -11.95 8.11 -18.26
CA ASP A 103 -13.34 8.07 -18.74
C ASP A 103 -14.23 7.27 -17.77
N PHE A 104 -13.73 6.15 -17.23
CA PHE A 104 -14.44 5.38 -16.21
C PHE A 104 -14.66 6.16 -14.91
N ILE A 105 -13.64 6.85 -14.40
CA ILE A 105 -13.78 7.68 -13.21
C ILE A 105 -14.76 8.84 -13.46
N GLU A 106 -14.69 9.48 -14.62
CA GLU A 106 -15.60 10.58 -14.98
C GLU A 106 -17.05 10.12 -15.07
N ALA A 107 -17.30 8.95 -15.67
CA ALA A 107 -18.65 8.42 -15.84
C ALA A 107 -19.25 7.89 -14.53
N GLU A 108 -18.50 7.06 -13.78
CA GLU A 108 -19.03 6.31 -12.64
C GLU A 108 -18.81 7.01 -11.30
N TYR A 109 -17.78 7.85 -11.20
CA TYR A 109 -17.36 8.51 -9.95
C TYR A 109 -17.01 9.99 -10.17
N PRO A 110 -17.90 10.81 -10.77
CA PRO A 110 -17.60 12.20 -11.13
C PRO A 110 -17.16 13.05 -9.93
N TRP A 111 -17.62 12.71 -8.72
CA TRP A 111 -17.21 13.36 -7.46
C TRP A 111 -15.70 13.21 -7.17
N PHE A 112 -15.05 12.17 -7.70
CA PHE A 112 -13.63 11.90 -7.49
C PHE A 112 -12.74 12.45 -8.60
N LEU A 113 -13.32 12.82 -9.76
CA LEU A 113 -12.57 13.20 -10.95
C LEU A 113 -11.55 14.32 -10.70
N SER A 114 -11.92 15.36 -9.95
CA SER A 114 -11.01 16.45 -9.61
C SER A 114 -9.80 15.99 -8.78
N THR A 115 -9.99 15.02 -7.88
CA THR A 115 -8.88 14.42 -7.10
C THR A 115 -8.01 13.55 -7.99
N TYR A 116 -8.63 12.72 -8.84
CA TYR A 116 -7.95 11.85 -9.78
C TYR A 116 -7.05 12.64 -10.75
N ASP A 117 -7.59 13.69 -11.37
CA ASP A 117 -6.84 14.58 -12.26
C ASP A 117 -5.78 15.39 -11.48
N GLY A 118 -6.06 15.72 -10.21
CA GLY A 118 -5.19 16.51 -9.34
C GLY A 118 -4.03 15.75 -8.67
N TYR A 119 -3.90 14.43 -8.84
CA TYR A 119 -2.78 13.68 -8.27
C TYR A 119 -1.42 14.19 -8.79
N ARG A 120 -0.49 14.44 -7.86
CA ARG A 120 0.85 14.99 -8.16
C ARG A 120 1.69 14.06 -9.01
N TYR A 121 1.61 12.76 -8.74
CA TYR A 121 2.33 11.73 -9.45
C TYR A 121 1.35 10.83 -10.18
N LYS A 122 1.61 10.58 -11.48
CA LYS A 122 0.73 9.78 -12.34
C LYS A 122 0.47 8.37 -11.80
N VAL A 123 1.42 7.77 -11.06
CA VAL A 123 1.26 6.44 -10.44
C VAL A 123 0.10 6.39 -9.46
N GLN A 124 -0.19 7.52 -8.79
CA GLN A 124 -1.30 7.59 -7.84
C GLN A 124 -2.64 7.40 -8.53
N ARG A 125 -2.75 7.72 -9.83
CA ARG A 125 -3.94 7.48 -10.65
C ARG A 125 -4.13 5.99 -10.93
N VAL A 126 -3.05 5.27 -11.23
CA VAL A 126 -3.07 3.80 -11.39
C VAL A 126 -3.44 3.12 -10.08
N ASP A 127 -2.85 3.58 -8.98
CA ASP A 127 -3.21 3.14 -7.63
C ASP A 127 -4.68 3.44 -7.27
N ALA A 128 -5.22 4.60 -7.66
CA ALA A 128 -6.61 4.91 -7.38
C ALA A 128 -7.58 4.09 -8.24
N VAL A 129 -7.35 4.01 -9.56
CA VAL A 129 -8.31 3.39 -10.48
C VAL A 129 -8.49 1.90 -10.18
N ARG A 130 -7.44 1.17 -9.79
CA ARG A 130 -7.55 -0.26 -9.43
C ARG A 130 -8.58 -0.50 -8.31
N TYR A 131 -8.64 0.39 -7.33
CA TYR A 131 -9.61 0.29 -6.24
C TYR A 131 -11.04 0.56 -6.69
N PHE A 132 -11.24 1.53 -7.58
CA PHE A 132 -12.56 1.80 -8.17
C PHE A 132 -13.03 0.68 -9.10
N LEU A 133 -12.12 0.02 -9.81
CA LEU A 133 -12.42 -1.16 -10.62
C LEU A 133 -12.93 -2.31 -9.74
N LEU A 134 -12.24 -2.60 -8.64
CA LEU A 134 -12.67 -3.63 -7.67
C LEU A 134 -13.98 -3.27 -6.97
N LEU A 135 -14.18 -1.99 -6.64
CA LEU A 135 -15.45 -1.53 -6.08
C LEU A 135 -16.61 -1.77 -7.06
N HIS A 136 -16.43 -1.37 -8.32
CA HIS A 136 -17.50 -1.36 -9.33
C HIS A 136 -17.78 -2.75 -9.91
N TYR A 137 -16.75 -3.39 -10.45
CA TYR A 137 -16.86 -4.66 -11.17
C TYR A 137 -16.58 -5.87 -10.27
N GLY A 138 -15.84 -5.68 -9.17
CA GLY A 138 -15.19 -6.79 -8.49
C GLY A 138 -14.05 -7.36 -9.35
N GLY A 139 -13.86 -8.66 -9.30
CA GLY A 139 -12.85 -9.36 -10.08
C GLY A 139 -11.49 -9.38 -9.38
N ILE A 140 -10.45 -9.61 -10.17
CA ILE A 140 -9.04 -9.63 -9.75
C ILE A 140 -8.34 -8.46 -10.44
N TYR A 141 -7.76 -7.56 -9.69
CA TYR A 141 -6.75 -6.64 -10.20
C TYR A 141 -5.38 -7.31 -10.15
N MET A 142 -4.57 -7.13 -11.20
CA MET A 142 -3.21 -7.67 -11.28
C MET A 142 -2.31 -6.68 -12.04
N ASP A 143 -1.17 -6.31 -11.44
CA ASP A 143 -0.15 -5.52 -12.14
C ASP A 143 0.39 -6.27 -13.37
N LEU A 144 0.87 -5.54 -14.38
CA LEU A 144 1.30 -6.12 -15.67
C LEU A 144 2.63 -6.88 -15.60
N ASP A 145 3.36 -6.74 -14.49
CA ASP A 145 4.56 -7.51 -14.16
C ASP A 145 4.21 -8.77 -13.34
N ASN A 146 2.94 -9.11 -13.17
CA ASN A 146 2.48 -10.36 -12.57
C ASN A 146 1.87 -11.30 -13.63
N GLY A 147 2.31 -12.55 -13.61
CA GLY A 147 1.81 -13.63 -14.48
C GLY A 147 1.13 -14.74 -13.69
N CYS A 148 0.77 -15.83 -14.39
CA CYS A 148 0.00 -16.93 -13.83
C CYS A 148 0.77 -18.25 -13.95
N LYS A 149 0.76 -19.04 -12.89
CA LYS A 149 1.28 -20.42 -12.88
C LYS A 149 0.17 -21.46 -12.99
N ALA A 150 -1.03 -21.11 -12.56
CA ALA A 150 -2.19 -22.00 -12.51
C ALA A 150 -3.51 -21.21 -12.66
N ASP A 151 -4.60 -21.94 -12.88
CA ASP A 151 -5.97 -21.42 -12.93
C ASP A 151 -6.30 -20.64 -11.65
N LEU A 152 -6.86 -19.44 -11.81
CA LEU A 152 -7.24 -18.52 -10.73
C LEU A 152 -8.62 -18.83 -10.14
N THR A 153 -9.40 -19.74 -10.74
CA THR A 153 -10.72 -20.17 -10.25
C THR A 153 -10.74 -20.53 -8.75
N PRO A 154 -9.72 -21.22 -8.17
CA PRO A 154 -9.67 -21.50 -6.74
C PRO A 154 -9.72 -20.26 -5.84
N THR A 155 -9.29 -19.10 -6.34
CA THR A 155 -9.23 -17.84 -5.60
C THR A 155 -10.59 -17.13 -5.51
N LEU A 156 -11.58 -17.53 -6.32
CA LEU A 156 -12.85 -16.80 -6.47
C LEU A 156 -13.86 -17.01 -5.33
N TYR A 157 -13.58 -17.95 -4.44
CA TYR A 157 -14.46 -18.35 -3.33
C TYR A 157 -14.22 -17.55 -2.05
N TYR A 158 -13.33 -16.56 -2.09
CA TYR A 158 -13.01 -15.66 -0.99
C TYR A 158 -13.56 -14.27 -1.34
N PRO A 159 -14.50 -13.69 -0.55
CA PRO A 159 -15.18 -12.45 -0.92
C PRO A 159 -14.26 -11.26 -1.16
N VAL A 160 -13.17 -11.15 -0.41
CA VAL A 160 -12.08 -10.19 -0.60
C VAL A 160 -10.77 -10.84 -0.19
N TRP A 161 -9.76 -10.68 -1.03
CA TRP A 161 -8.39 -10.97 -0.64
C TRP A 161 -7.40 -10.00 -1.27
N ILE A 162 -6.29 -9.82 -0.59
CA ILE A 162 -5.14 -9.02 -1.03
C ILE A 162 -3.86 -9.84 -0.83
N THR A 163 -2.80 -9.54 -1.58
CA THR A 163 -1.54 -10.24 -1.41
C THR A 163 -0.72 -9.70 -0.25
N ASP A 164 0.00 -10.60 0.41
CA ASP A 164 0.86 -10.27 1.55
C ASP A 164 2.23 -10.95 1.40
N GLY A 165 3.29 -10.13 1.32
CA GLY A 165 4.67 -10.60 1.24
C GLY A 165 5.25 -11.16 2.54
N GLY A 166 4.46 -11.22 3.61
CA GLY A 166 4.86 -11.70 4.94
C GLY A 166 5.73 -10.72 5.74
N ARG A 167 6.01 -9.54 5.18
CA ARG A 167 6.82 -8.47 5.79
C ARG A 167 6.40 -7.10 5.27
N GLY A 168 6.50 -6.08 6.13
CA GLY A 168 6.22 -4.72 5.71
C GLY A 168 4.72 -4.48 5.55
N ALA A 169 4.35 -3.62 4.59
CA ALA A 169 2.96 -3.31 4.28
C ALA A 169 2.36 -4.36 3.34
N LEU A 170 1.03 -4.42 3.29
CA LEU A 170 0.29 -5.27 2.36
C LEU A 170 0.56 -4.84 0.92
N SER A 171 0.62 -5.82 0.03
CA SER A 171 0.95 -5.59 -1.37
C SER A 171 -0.29 -5.20 -2.16
N ASN A 172 -0.21 -4.10 -2.89
CA ASN A 172 -1.32 -3.61 -3.71
C ASN A 172 -1.27 -4.09 -5.17
N ASN A 173 -0.40 -5.06 -5.48
CA ASN A 173 -0.11 -5.51 -6.85
C ASN A 173 -1.10 -6.56 -7.37
N ILE A 174 -1.66 -7.40 -6.50
CA ILE A 174 -2.73 -8.34 -6.83
C ILE A 174 -3.79 -8.29 -5.74
N LEU A 175 -5.01 -7.96 -6.15
CA LEU A 175 -6.12 -7.66 -5.25
C LEU A 175 -7.38 -8.28 -5.84
N ALA A 176 -8.30 -8.76 -5.02
CA ALA A 176 -9.55 -9.29 -5.55
C ALA A 176 -10.73 -9.09 -4.62
N ALA A 177 -11.91 -9.01 -5.24
CA ALA A 177 -13.14 -8.75 -4.52
C ALA A 177 -14.40 -9.12 -5.28
N ARG A 178 -15.45 -9.42 -4.51
CA ARG A 178 -16.82 -9.27 -5.01
C ARG A 178 -17.12 -7.79 -5.28
N PRO A 179 -17.98 -7.49 -6.26
CA PRO A 179 -18.44 -6.12 -6.49
C PRO A 179 -19.14 -5.56 -5.24
N ASN A 180 -18.99 -4.26 -5.04
CA ASN A 180 -19.60 -3.48 -3.96
C ASN A 180 -19.25 -3.96 -2.54
N HIS A 181 -18.10 -4.60 -2.34
CA HIS A 181 -17.68 -4.98 -0.99
C HIS A 181 -17.39 -3.73 -0.13
N PRO A 182 -17.90 -3.65 1.12
CA PRO A 182 -17.81 -2.43 1.96
C PRO A 182 -16.38 -1.92 2.21
N PHE A 183 -15.40 -2.82 2.24
CA PHE A 183 -13.98 -2.47 2.32
C PHE A 183 -13.56 -1.50 1.21
N TRP A 184 -13.87 -1.81 -0.06
CA TRP A 184 -13.48 -0.95 -1.19
C TRP A 184 -14.26 0.36 -1.24
N SER A 185 -15.49 0.38 -0.74
CA SER A 185 -16.25 1.63 -0.56
C SER A 185 -15.54 2.55 0.45
N ARG A 186 -15.13 2.00 1.61
CA ARG A 186 -14.38 2.77 2.61
C ARG A 186 -13.03 3.25 2.06
N LEU A 187 -12.33 2.39 1.34
CA LEU A 187 -11.02 2.68 0.78
C LEU A 187 -11.11 3.79 -0.27
N THR A 188 -12.00 3.68 -1.25
CA THR A 188 -12.17 4.72 -2.28
C THR A 188 -12.62 6.06 -1.70
N LEU A 189 -13.56 6.08 -0.74
CA LEU A 189 -13.97 7.30 -0.03
C LEU A 189 -12.83 7.94 0.79
N SER A 190 -11.86 7.15 1.23
CA SER A 190 -10.73 7.65 2.02
C SER A 190 -9.63 8.29 1.19
N LEU A 191 -9.58 8.07 -0.13
CA LEU A 191 -8.50 8.57 -1.01
C LEU A 191 -8.33 10.09 -0.92
N ILE A 192 -9.42 10.85 -0.89
CA ILE A 192 -9.37 12.32 -0.80
C ILE A 192 -8.69 12.76 0.50
N ARG A 193 -9.02 12.13 1.63
CA ARG A 193 -8.44 12.42 2.95
C ARG A 193 -6.93 12.15 3.00
N TYR A 194 -6.43 11.26 2.15
CA TYR A 194 -5.03 10.84 2.16
C TYR A 194 -4.17 11.50 1.07
N ASN A 195 -4.74 12.33 0.19
CA ASN A 195 -4.03 13.01 -0.90
C ASN A 195 -3.10 14.17 -0.41
N TRP A 196 -2.14 13.84 0.45
CA TRP A 196 -1.15 14.76 1.01
C TRP A 196 0.13 14.76 0.17
N ASN A 197 0.69 15.94 -0.07
CA ASN A 197 1.96 16.09 -0.77
C ASN A 197 3.11 16.24 0.23
N TRP A 198 3.95 15.21 0.34
CA TRP A 198 5.16 15.22 1.16
C TRP A 198 6.37 15.61 0.33
N VAL A 199 7.48 15.95 1.00
CA VAL A 199 8.75 16.29 0.33
C VAL A 199 9.31 15.09 -0.46
N PHE A 200 9.11 13.88 0.05
CA PHE A 200 9.59 12.64 -0.57
C PHE A 200 8.50 12.04 -1.49
N PRO A 201 8.78 11.86 -2.79
CA PRO A 201 7.86 11.21 -3.73
C PRO A 201 7.32 9.86 -3.27
N TYR A 202 8.19 8.97 -2.78
CA TYR A 202 7.85 7.64 -2.30
C TYR A 202 6.88 7.66 -1.13
N ILE A 203 7.10 8.56 -0.17
CA ILE A 203 6.18 8.75 0.96
C ILE A 203 4.83 9.27 0.43
N THR A 204 4.86 10.27 -0.46
CA THR A 204 3.64 10.84 -1.06
C THR A 204 2.80 9.77 -1.74
N ILE A 205 3.42 8.96 -2.60
CA ILE A 205 2.73 7.94 -3.37
C ILE A 205 2.23 6.81 -2.47
N SER A 206 3.09 6.28 -1.61
CA SER A 206 2.73 5.17 -0.73
C SER A 206 1.58 5.54 0.21
N TYR A 207 1.55 6.78 0.75
CA TYR A 207 0.50 7.23 1.66
C TYR A 207 -0.77 7.74 0.99
N ALA A 208 -0.71 8.24 -0.25
CA ALA A 208 -1.87 8.86 -0.87
C ALA A 208 -2.81 7.84 -1.50
N SER A 209 -2.24 6.82 -2.15
CA SER A 209 -3.02 5.75 -2.79
C SER A 209 -2.27 4.42 -2.89
N GLY A 210 -0.97 4.35 -2.62
CA GLY A 210 -0.20 3.11 -2.69
C GLY A 210 -0.39 2.15 -1.51
N GLN A 211 0.53 1.20 -1.38
CA GLN A 211 0.49 0.12 -0.37
C GLN A 211 0.30 0.57 1.09
N TRP A 212 0.88 1.70 1.52
CA TRP A 212 0.74 2.16 2.90
C TRP A 212 -0.66 2.71 3.18
N PHE A 213 -1.25 3.38 2.19
CA PHE A 213 -2.66 3.80 2.23
C PHE A 213 -3.59 2.58 2.31
N GLU A 214 -3.42 1.62 1.42
CA GLU A 214 -4.24 0.40 1.40
C GLU A 214 -4.18 -0.32 2.75
N THR A 215 -2.97 -0.55 3.25
CA THR A 215 -2.72 -1.19 4.56
C THR A 215 -3.37 -0.41 5.69
N ALA A 216 -3.25 0.93 5.70
CA ALA A 216 -3.88 1.76 6.71
C ALA A 216 -5.41 1.60 6.74
N ILE A 217 -6.05 1.57 5.57
CA ILE A 217 -7.51 1.37 5.49
C ILE A 217 -7.90 -0.07 5.80
N TRP A 218 -7.07 -1.05 5.44
CA TRP A 218 -7.26 -2.45 5.81
C TRP A 218 -7.35 -2.63 7.32
N GLU A 219 -6.38 -2.08 8.06
CA GLU A 219 -6.38 -2.12 9.53
C GLU A 219 -7.56 -1.33 10.12
N GLU A 220 -7.86 -0.13 9.58
CA GLU A 220 -8.99 0.67 10.02
C GLU A 220 -10.33 -0.05 9.83
N TYR A 221 -10.51 -0.74 8.70
CA TYR A 221 -11.72 -1.51 8.41
C TYR A 221 -11.86 -2.69 9.38
N HIS A 222 -10.79 -3.45 9.62
CA HIS A 222 -10.81 -4.57 10.57
C HIS A 222 -11.10 -4.12 12.01
N ALA A 223 -10.60 -2.95 12.43
CA ALA A 223 -10.88 -2.40 13.75
C ALA A 223 -12.37 -2.06 13.95
N LEU A 224 -13.14 -1.90 12.86
CA LEU A 224 -14.58 -1.63 12.89
C LEU A 224 -15.43 -2.91 12.81
N LEU A 225 -14.84 -4.05 12.42
CA LEU A 225 -15.57 -5.30 12.38
C LEU A 225 -15.86 -5.79 13.80
N PRO A 226 -17.02 -6.44 14.01
CA PRO A 226 -17.26 -7.18 15.23
C PRO A 226 -16.11 -8.16 15.48
N LYS A 227 -15.75 -8.37 16.75
CA LYS A 227 -14.81 -9.45 17.09
C LYS A 227 -15.37 -10.76 16.50
N PRO A 228 -14.53 -11.58 15.86
CA PRO A 228 -15.00 -12.80 15.21
C PRO A 228 -15.69 -13.70 16.23
N ASP A 229 -17.00 -13.83 16.12
CA ASP A 229 -17.75 -14.94 16.68
C ASP A 229 -17.74 -16.10 15.67
N ALA A 230 -18.03 -17.30 16.14
CA ALA A 230 -18.07 -18.50 15.30
C ALA A 230 -19.07 -18.38 14.12
N ASN A 231 -19.99 -17.41 14.18
CA ASN A 231 -21.08 -17.20 13.22
C ASN A 231 -20.92 -15.98 12.31
N SER A 232 -19.80 -15.24 12.40
CA SER A 232 -19.55 -14.10 11.51
C SER A 232 -19.65 -14.55 10.05
N ALA A 233 -20.60 -13.93 9.32
CA ALA A 233 -20.93 -14.30 7.96
C ALA A 233 -19.64 -14.30 7.11
N HIS A 234 -19.40 -15.40 6.40
CA HIS A 234 -18.20 -15.58 5.58
C HIS A 234 -17.98 -14.42 4.59
N GLU A 235 -19.05 -13.75 4.18
CA GLU A 235 -19.02 -12.62 3.25
C GLU A 235 -18.29 -11.36 3.74
N HIS A 236 -18.08 -11.22 5.05
CA HIS A 236 -17.35 -10.09 5.64
C HIS A 236 -15.90 -10.43 6.01
N ARG A 237 -15.46 -11.67 5.72
CA ARG A 237 -14.09 -12.10 6.01
C ARG A 237 -13.15 -11.59 4.92
N LEU A 238 -12.07 -10.98 5.38
CA LEU A 238 -11.01 -10.45 4.56
C LEU A 238 -9.79 -11.37 4.70
N TYR A 239 -9.22 -11.74 3.57
CA TYR A 239 -8.13 -12.72 3.51
C TYR A 239 -6.85 -12.08 3.00
N ARG A 240 -5.73 -12.53 3.55
CA ARG A 240 -4.39 -12.18 3.08
C ARG A 240 -3.79 -13.40 2.38
N MET A 241 -3.66 -13.33 1.07
CA MET A 241 -3.05 -14.40 0.28
C MET A 241 -1.53 -14.27 0.34
N MET A 242 -0.88 -15.24 0.96
CA MET A 242 0.55 -15.18 1.18
C MET A 242 1.33 -15.30 -0.14
N MET A 243 2.24 -14.35 -0.36
CA MET A 243 3.20 -14.26 -1.46
C MET A 243 4.59 -13.92 -0.91
N ASP A 244 5.01 -14.63 0.13
CA ASP A 244 6.34 -14.50 0.70
C ASP A 244 7.36 -15.20 -0.20
N ASP A 245 8.49 -14.52 -0.46
CA ASP A 245 9.56 -14.95 -1.35
C ASP A 245 10.76 -15.55 -0.60
N ARG A 246 10.69 -15.68 0.74
CA ARG A 246 11.78 -16.25 1.53
C ARG A 246 11.99 -17.74 1.18
N PRO A 247 13.24 -18.25 1.24
CA PRO A 247 13.53 -19.65 0.95
C PRO A 247 12.78 -20.68 1.81
N THR A 248 12.30 -20.27 2.99
CA THR A 248 11.54 -21.12 3.93
C THR A 248 10.03 -20.94 3.84
N ALA A 249 9.54 -20.08 2.95
CA ALA A 249 8.12 -19.80 2.80
C ALA A 249 7.43 -20.83 1.88
N ASP A 250 6.11 -20.93 1.98
CA ASP A 250 5.31 -21.79 1.12
C ASP A 250 5.42 -21.35 -0.35
N PRO A 251 5.47 -22.29 -1.30
CA PRO A 251 5.64 -21.97 -2.71
C PRO A 251 4.42 -21.24 -3.29
N TRP A 252 4.68 -20.37 -4.27
CA TRP A 252 3.60 -19.72 -5.02
C TRP A 252 3.02 -20.70 -6.04
N VAL A 253 1.69 -20.86 -6.01
CA VAL A 253 0.93 -21.80 -6.84
C VAL A 253 0.29 -21.10 -8.03
N PHE A 254 -0.35 -19.95 -7.82
CA PHE A 254 -1.18 -19.28 -8.82
C PHE A 254 -0.43 -18.20 -9.60
N PHE A 255 0.51 -17.51 -8.98
CA PHE A 255 1.09 -16.29 -9.53
C PHE A 255 2.59 -16.38 -9.78
N THR A 256 3.05 -15.58 -10.73
CA THR A 256 4.46 -15.24 -10.94
C THR A 256 4.69 -13.75 -10.78
N GLN A 257 5.95 -13.37 -10.59
CA GLN A 257 6.37 -11.99 -10.65
C GLN A 257 7.55 -11.89 -11.60
N GLU A 258 7.40 -11.05 -12.61
CA GLU A 258 8.43 -10.68 -13.56
C GLU A 258 9.02 -9.31 -13.20
N ARG A 259 9.83 -8.76 -14.10
CA ARG A 259 10.51 -7.49 -13.89
C ARG A 259 9.50 -6.32 -13.76
N GLY A 260 9.37 -5.82 -12.53
CA GLY A 260 8.70 -4.56 -12.23
C GLY A 260 9.58 -3.31 -12.36
N GLY A 261 9.24 -2.27 -11.59
CA GLY A 261 10.06 -1.05 -11.46
C GLY A 261 9.73 0.05 -12.48
N THR A 262 8.47 0.17 -12.85
CA THR A 262 7.95 1.20 -13.78
C THR A 262 7.96 2.61 -13.17
N TRP A 263 7.88 2.67 -11.85
CA TRP A 263 7.97 3.88 -11.05
C TRP A 263 9.18 3.78 -10.11
N VAL A 264 10.31 4.30 -10.55
CA VAL A 264 11.54 4.40 -9.74
C VAL A 264 11.95 5.87 -9.68
N ASN A 265 11.83 6.46 -8.49
CA ASN A 265 12.35 7.80 -8.20
C ASN A 265 13.68 7.74 -7.47
N TRP A 266 14.31 8.92 -7.32
CA TRP A 266 15.59 9.07 -6.63
C TRP A 266 15.52 8.59 -5.18
N ASP A 267 14.39 8.78 -4.51
CA ASP A 267 14.19 8.44 -3.11
C ASP A 267 13.90 6.95 -2.89
N ASN A 268 13.41 6.21 -3.90
CA ASN A 268 13.38 4.74 -3.85
C ASN A 268 14.79 4.18 -3.58
N ARG A 269 15.81 4.69 -4.29
CA ARG A 269 17.21 4.25 -4.09
C ARG A 269 17.74 4.66 -2.72
N MET A 270 17.36 5.85 -2.25
CA MET A 270 17.72 6.33 -0.91
C MET A 270 17.12 5.43 0.18
N PHE A 271 15.83 5.08 0.11
CA PHE A 271 15.20 4.22 1.10
C PHE A 271 15.74 2.78 1.08
N LEU A 272 16.01 2.23 -0.10
CA LEU A 272 16.69 0.93 -0.23
C LEU A 272 18.08 0.97 0.44
N PHE A 273 18.88 2.00 0.15
CA PHE A 273 20.19 2.20 0.78
C PHE A 273 20.09 2.35 2.31
N ILE A 274 19.09 3.09 2.82
CA ILE A 274 18.85 3.21 4.26
C ILE A 274 18.49 1.85 4.86
N GLY A 275 17.65 1.05 4.18
CA GLY A 275 17.30 -0.31 4.60
C GLY A 275 18.52 -1.22 4.71
N ASP A 276 19.35 -1.26 3.67
CA ASP A 276 20.56 -2.09 3.60
C ASP A 276 21.65 -1.65 4.62
N HIS A 277 21.61 -0.38 5.03
CA HIS A 277 22.61 0.23 5.90
C HIS A 277 22.02 0.86 7.17
N LEU A 278 20.96 0.27 7.73
CA LEU A 278 20.21 0.85 8.85
C LEU A 278 21.10 1.20 10.05
N PHE A 279 22.07 0.33 10.38
CA PHE A 279 23.02 0.59 11.47
C PHE A 279 23.88 1.84 11.22
N LEU A 280 24.45 1.98 10.02
CA LEU A 280 25.26 3.14 9.64
C LEU A 280 24.43 4.42 9.65
N PHE A 281 23.19 4.35 9.18
CA PHE A 281 22.26 5.48 9.21
C PHE A 281 21.96 5.94 10.63
N LEU A 282 21.66 5.01 11.54
CA LEU A 282 21.41 5.31 12.96
C LEU A 282 22.65 5.94 13.62
N VAL A 283 23.83 5.36 13.41
CA VAL A 283 25.10 5.93 13.93
C VAL A 283 25.32 7.36 13.42
N THR A 284 25.03 7.62 12.15
CA THR A 284 25.19 8.96 11.54
C THR A 284 24.22 9.97 12.15
N ILE A 285 22.95 9.59 12.36
CA ILE A 285 21.95 10.44 13.01
C ILE A 285 22.34 10.74 14.45
N PHE A 286 22.61 9.71 15.26
CA PHE A 286 22.96 9.91 16.67
C PHE A 286 24.28 10.67 16.82
N GLY A 287 25.25 10.41 15.93
CA GLY A 287 26.51 11.15 15.86
C GLY A 287 26.29 12.63 15.54
N SER A 288 25.41 12.94 14.58
CA SER A 288 25.07 14.31 14.18
C SER A 288 24.30 15.05 15.28
N ILE A 289 23.33 14.41 15.93
CA ILE A 289 22.62 14.96 17.09
C ILE A 289 23.61 15.25 18.23
N GLY A 290 24.50 14.30 18.52
CA GLY A 290 25.55 14.45 19.53
C GLY A 290 26.50 15.60 19.20
N LEU A 291 26.91 15.74 17.94
CA LEU A 291 27.76 16.83 17.47
C LEU A 291 27.07 18.19 17.60
N VAL A 292 25.81 18.30 17.17
CA VAL A 292 25.01 19.53 17.32
C VAL A 292 24.88 19.89 18.79
N PHE A 293 24.50 18.94 19.65
CA PHE A 293 24.40 19.17 21.10
C PHE A 293 25.73 19.62 21.70
N TRP A 294 26.84 19.00 21.32
CA TRP A 294 28.17 19.39 21.77
C TRP A 294 28.57 20.80 21.29
N LEU A 295 28.30 21.15 20.03
CA LEU A 295 28.54 22.49 19.49
C LEU A 295 27.67 23.54 20.21
N SER A 296 26.37 23.27 20.39
CA SER A 296 25.44 24.16 21.09
C SER A 296 25.85 24.38 22.54
N THR A 297 26.26 23.33 23.27
CA THR A 297 26.73 23.47 24.65
C THR A 297 28.05 24.24 24.73
N ARG A 298 28.97 24.06 23.77
CA ARG A 298 30.19 24.88 23.67
C ARG A 298 29.90 26.35 23.40
N LEU A 299 29.00 26.65 22.47
CA LEU A 299 28.58 28.02 22.16
C LEU A 299 27.91 28.69 23.36
N LEU A 300 27.02 27.98 24.06
CA LEU A 300 26.37 28.48 25.29
C LEU A 300 27.37 28.70 26.44
N ARG A 301 28.36 27.81 26.61
CA ARG A 301 29.45 28.00 27.60
C ARG A 301 30.33 29.21 27.25
N ARG A 302 30.65 29.40 25.96
CA ARG A 302 31.42 30.56 25.48
C ARG A 302 30.65 31.87 25.67
N TYR A 303 29.34 31.86 25.45
CA TYR A 303 28.45 33.01 25.69
C TYR A 303 28.34 33.36 27.18
N ARG A 304 28.23 32.36 28.07
CA ARG A 304 28.20 32.57 29.54
C ARG A 304 29.51 33.11 30.10
N ASN A 305 30.66 32.76 29.51
CA ASN A 305 31.97 33.24 29.94
C ASN A 305 32.34 34.64 29.40
N GLY A 306 31.50 35.27 28.58
CA GLY A 306 31.76 36.57 27.95
C GLY A 306 31.30 37.81 28.74
N TYR A 307 30.60 37.63 29.86
CA TYR A 307 30.12 38.77 30.68
C TYR A 307 30.83 38.78 32.03
N THR A 308 31.88 39.59 32.15
CA THR A 308 32.45 39.98 33.45
C THR A 308 31.63 41.17 33.97
N ARG A 309 30.96 41.00 35.11
CA ARG A 309 30.23 42.09 35.78
C ARG A 309 31.26 43.12 36.26
N LEU A 310 31.33 44.29 35.62
CA LEU A 310 32.12 45.42 36.12
C LEU A 310 31.60 45.76 37.53
N LYS A 311 32.48 45.74 38.54
CA LYS A 311 32.13 46.18 39.89
C LYS A 311 31.71 47.65 39.81
N SER A 312 30.52 47.98 40.32
CA SER A 312 30.13 49.38 40.49
C SER A 312 31.09 50.01 41.48
N VAL A 313 31.81 51.04 41.03
CA VAL A 313 32.48 51.95 41.94
C VAL A 313 31.36 52.73 42.61
N ASN A 314 31.12 52.46 43.90
CA ASN A 314 30.25 53.30 44.71
C ASN A 314 30.97 54.65 44.97
N PRO A 315 30.23 55.77 44.96
CA PRO A 315 30.79 57.12 45.06
C PRO A 315 31.45 57.42 46.41
#